data_AF-A0A958DHV4-F1
#
_entry.id   AF-A0A958DHV4-F1
#
_cell.length_a   1.000
_cell.length_b   1.000
_cell.length_c   1.000
_cell.angle_alpha   90.00
_cell.angle_beta   90.00
_cell.angle_gamma   90.00
#
_symmetry.space_group_name_H-M   'P 1'
#
loop_
_entity.id
_entity.type
_entity.pdbx_description
1 polymer ?
#
loop_
_entity_poly.entity_id
_entity_poly.type
_entity_poly.pdbx_seq_one_letter_code
_entity_poly.pdbx_strand_id
1 'polypeptide(L)'
;GREEKRVFMRAGRFGTQPEEHLYFYPTEQELLEHFFEWFQAADPDIIIGWHVIGFDLMFLERKCRALHIPLDISRSGRPPRFYKPERGYHRAEISGRVVIDGPAALRGAFFSFEDYKLETVSQALLGTGKIIQPDQDKVAEINRLFREDKPGLARYNLEDAVLVTQIFQKTGLIDLYVRRSQISGLLLNQVGLSVAAFDYYYLPRLHRKGYVAINTADVQPQGHAAGGYVMEPAPGIYDDVVVLDFKSLYPSIIQSFKIDPLSRLRSEIDTIETPDDEHYRFSASEHILPEFIDRLMALRSAAK
;
A
#
# COMPACT_ATOMS: atom_id res chain seq x y z
N GLY A 1 -2.12 -21.84 5.97
CA GLY A 1 -3.31 -22.02 6.82
C GLY A 1 -4.38 -22.75 6.04
N ARG A 2 -5.36 -23.35 6.71
CA ARG A 2 -6.56 -23.87 6.06
C ARG A 2 -7.38 -22.69 5.53
N GLU A 3 -7.80 -22.72 4.27
CA GLU A 3 -8.71 -21.72 3.72
C GLU A 3 -10.09 -21.91 4.35
N GLU A 4 -10.68 -20.82 4.84
CA GLU A 4 -12.01 -20.82 5.43
C GLU A 4 -12.87 -19.77 4.70
N LYS A 5 -14.03 -20.21 4.20
CA LYS A 5 -14.97 -19.37 3.47
C LYS A 5 -16.19 -19.15 4.35
N ARG A 6 -16.62 -17.90 4.52
CA ARG A 6 -17.80 -17.54 5.31
C ARG A 6 -18.53 -16.34 4.73
N VAL A 7 -19.85 -16.40 4.78
CA VAL A 7 -20.77 -15.31 4.44
C VAL A 7 -21.81 -15.19 5.55
N PHE A 8 -21.94 -13.99 6.11
CA PHE A 8 -22.94 -13.65 7.12
C PHE A 8 -24.06 -12.87 6.42
N MET A 9 -25.31 -13.32 6.53
CA MET A 9 -26.42 -12.74 5.78
C MET A 9 -27.66 -12.52 6.65
N ARG A 10 -28.29 -11.35 6.48
CA ARG A 10 -29.54 -11.06 7.16
C ARG A 10 -30.70 -11.81 6.51
N ALA A 11 -31.43 -12.57 7.30
CA ALA A 11 -32.57 -13.36 6.85
C ALA A 11 -33.49 -13.76 8.01
N GLY A 12 -34.80 -13.87 7.74
CA GLY A 12 -35.73 -14.46 8.70
C GLY A 12 -35.41 -15.95 8.97
N ARG A 13 -36.26 -16.66 9.74
CA ARG A 13 -36.05 -18.11 10.01
C ARG A 13 -35.98 -18.90 8.69
N PHE A 14 -34.79 -19.33 8.31
CA PHE A 14 -34.59 -20.36 7.27
C PHE A 14 -34.55 -21.73 7.96
N GLY A 15 -35.36 -22.67 7.48
CA GLY A 15 -35.49 -24.00 8.09
C GLY A 15 -34.26 -24.89 7.95
N THR A 16 -33.46 -24.71 6.89
CA THR A 16 -32.27 -25.50 6.58
C THR A 16 -31.14 -24.61 6.07
N GLN A 17 -29.91 -24.84 6.56
CA GLN A 17 -28.70 -24.15 6.11
C GLN A 17 -28.41 -24.53 4.65
N PRO A 18 -28.47 -23.60 3.67
CA PRO A 18 -28.40 -23.95 2.25
C PRO A 18 -27.00 -24.36 1.81
N GLU A 19 -25.97 -23.75 2.40
CA GLU A 19 -24.55 -23.92 2.04
C GLU A 19 -23.69 -23.85 3.32
N GLU A 20 -22.62 -24.64 3.41
CA GLU A 20 -21.78 -24.79 4.63
C GLU A 20 -21.17 -23.46 5.11
N HIS A 21 -20.86 -22.57 4.16
CA HIS A 21 -20.22 -21.28 4.41
C HIS A 21 -21.21 -20.13 4.62
N LEU A 22 -22.53 -20.37 4.57
CA LEU A 22 -23.56 -19.33 4.67
C LEU A 22 -24.27 -19.39 6.02
N TYR A 23 -24.22 -18.29 6.77
CA TYR A 23 -24.82 -18.14 8.10
C TYR A 23 -25.89 -17.05 8.07
N PHE A 24 -27.08 -17.37 8.56
CA PHE A 24 -28.23 -16.46 8.56
C PHE A 24 -28.53 -15.91 9.95
N TYR A 25 -28.84 -14.61 10.00
CA TYR A 25 -29.20 -13.90 11.23
C TYR A 25 -30.46 -13.04 11.02
N PRO A 26 -31.39 -13.01 11.99
CA PRO A 26 -32.68 -12.34 11.86
C PRO A 26 -32.55 -10.82 11.80
N THR A 27 -31.60 -10.25 12.53
CA THR A 27 -31.38 -8.80 12.61
C THR A 27 -29.99 -8.42 12.09
N GLU A 28 -29.84 -7.15 11.68
CA GLU A 28 -28.52 -6.61 11.28
C GLU A 28 -27.56 -6.54 12.48
N GLN A 29 -28.10 -6.33 13.69
CA GLN A 29 -27.31 -6.32 14.93
C GLN A 29 -26.73 -7.71 15.22
N GLU A 30 -27.55 -8.76 15.25
CA GLU A 30 -27.08 -10.13 15.50
C GLU A 30 -26.07 -10.59 14.44
N LEU A 31 -26.26 -10.19 13.17
CA LEU A 31 -25.30 -10.45 12.10
C LEU A 31 -23.92 -9.88 12.44
N LEU A 32 -23.87 -8.61 12.84
CA LEU A 32 -22.62 -7.92 13.13
C LEU A 32 -21.96 -8.45 14.40
N GLU A 33 -22.73 -8.71 15.45
CA GLU A 33 -22.22 -9.31 16.70
C GLU A 33 -21.55 -10.66 16.42
N HIS A 34 -22.21 -11.56 15.69
CA HIS A 34 -21.62 -12.85 15.32
C HIS A 34 -20.46 -12.74 14.31
N PHE A 35 -20.49 -11.75 13.42
CA PHE A 35 -19.35 -11.46 12.55
C PHE A 35 -18.12 -11.05 13.39
N PHE A 36 -18.28 -10.17 14.38
CA PHE A 36 -17.17 -9.75 15.24
C PHE A 36 -16.68 -10.88 16.16
N GLU A 37 -17.58 -11.71 16.70
CA GLU A 37 -17.20 -12.92 17.44
C GLU A 37 -16.30 -13.83 16.59
N TRP A 38 -16.72 -14.12 15.35
CA TRP A 38 -15.90 -14.90 14.42
C TRP A 38 -14.59 -14.19 14.09
N PHE A 39 -14.62 -12.88 13.84
CA PHE A 39 -13.44 -12.11 13.48
C PHE A 39 -12.38 -12.12 14.59
N GLN A 40 -12.81 -12.04 15.85
CA GLN A 40 -11.93 -12.16 17.01
C GLN A 40 -11.41 -13.59 17.19
N ALA A 41 -12.24 -14.61 16.95
CA ALA A 41 -11.81 -16.01 17.04
C ALA A 41 -10.84 -16.41 15.92
N ALA A 42 -11.06 -15.92 14.70
CA ALA A 42 -10.19 -16.15 13.54
C ALA A 42 -8.85 -15.38 13.66
N ASP A 43 -8.85 -14.31 14.45
CA ASP A 43 -7.72 -13.44 14.78
C ASP A 43 -6.80 -13.09 13.60
N PRO A 44 -7.31 -12.42 12.54
CA PRO A 44 -6.51 -12.15 11.35
C PRO A 44 -5.41 -11.12 11.64
N ASP A 45 -4.20 -11.38 11.13
CA ASP A 45 -3.08 -10.43 11.19
C ASP A 45 -3.19 -9.32 10.13
N ILE A 46 -3.69 -9.67 8.94
CA ILE A 46 -3.81 -8.76 7.79
C ILE A 46 -5.25 -8.82 7.26
N ILE A 47 -5.84 -7.64 7.11
CA ILE A 47 -7.13 -7.43 6.49
C ILE A 47 -6.88 -6.89 5.09
N ILE A 48 -7.30 -7.64 4.08
CA ILE A 48 -7.23 -7.23 2.67
C ILE A 48 -8.65 -7.11 2.10
N GLY A 49 -8.79 -6.28 1.08
CA GLY A 49 -10.07 -6.11 0.38
C GLY A 49 -9.93 -5.10 -0.75
N TRP A 50 -11.04 -4.84 -1.46
CA TRP A 50 -11.05 -3.94 -2.60
C TRP A 50 -11.79 -2.65 -2.25
N HIS A 51 -11.06 -1.55 -2.05
CA HIS A 51 -11.59 -0.34 -1.41
C HIS A 51 -12.04 -0.56 0.05
N VAL A 52 -11.40 -1.52 0.72
CA VAL A 52 -11.78 -2.01 2.06
C VAL A 52 -11.80 -0.92 3.13
N ILE A 53 -10.95 0.10 3.01
CA ILE A 53 -10.91 1.19 3.98
C ILE A 53 -12.01 2.21 3.67
N GLY A 54 -12.06 2.69 2.42
CA GLY A 54 -12.97 3.75 2.00
C GLY A 54 -14.43 3.34 1.92
N PHE A 55 -14.70 2.04 1.76
CA PHE A 55 -16.03 1.47 1.69
C PHE A 55 -16.35 0.56 2.87
N ASP A 56 -15.83 -0.68 2.91
CA ASP A 56 -16.29 -1.73 3.81
C ASP A 56 -16.15 -1.36 5.29
N LEU A 57 -14.93 -1.05 5.75
CA LEU A 57 -14.66 -0.74 7.15
C LEU A 57 -15.36 0.55 7.60
N MET A 58 -15.38 1.57 6.74
CA MET A 58 -16.09 2.82 7.02
C MET A 58 -17.62 2.65 6.97
N PHE A 59 -18.14 1.69 6.21
CA PHE A 59 -19.55 1.33 6.23
C PHE A 59 -19.90 0.62 7.53
N LEU A 60 -19.09 -0.37 7.93
CA LEU A 60 -19.23 -1.06 9.21
C LEU A 60 -19.18 -0.08 10.39
N GLU A 61 -18.26 0.89 10.39
CA GLU A 61 -18.19 1.95 11.42
C GLU A 61 -19.52 2.72 11.53
N ARG A 62 -20.08 3.16 10.40
CA ARG A 62 -21.36 3.90 10.38
C ARG A 62 -22.51 3.03 10.89
N LYS A 63 -22.54 1.76 10.51
CA LYS A 63 -23.57 0.80 10.94
C LYS A 63 -23.49 0.50 12.42
N CYS A 64 -22.30 0.23 12.94
CA CYS A 64 -22.08 0.03 14.37
C CYS A 64 -22.55 1.24 15.19
N ARG A 65 -22.23 2.46 14.71
CA ARG A 65 -22.70 3.70 15.34
C ARG A 65 -24.23 3.82 15.34
N ALA A 66 -24.89 3.52 14.22
CA ALA A 66 -26.35 3.59 14.12
C ALA A 66 -27.07 2.55 15.01
N LEU A 67 -26.46 1.38 15.17
CA LEU A 67 -26.98 0.27 15.98
C LEU A 67 -26.52 0.33 17.45
N HIS A 68 -25.70 1.30 17.83
CA HIS A 68 -25.14 1.45 19.18
C HIS A 68 -24.34 0.23 19.66
N ILE A 69 -23.64 -0.45 18.74
CA ILE A 69 -22.73 -1.57 19.05
C ILE A 69 -21.28 -1.17 18.77
N PRO A 70 -20.28 -1.75 19.47
CA PRO A 70 -18.87 -1.47 19.20
C PRO A 70 -18.41 -2.10 17.87
N LEU A 71 -17.56 -1.39 17.12
CA LEU A 71 -16.82 -1.97 15.99
C LEU A 71 -15.65 -2.80 16.54
N ASP A 72 -15.92 -4.04 16.93
CA ASP A 72 -14.98 -4.89 17.64
C ASP A 72 -14.07 -5.71 16.70
N ILE A 73 -13.17 -4.99 16.02
CA ILE A 73 -12.19 -5.57 15.08
C ILE A 73 -10.74 -5.31 15.51
N SER A 74 -10.51 -4.88 16.75
CA SER A 74 -9.19 -4.52 17.29
C SER A 74 -8.72 -5.54 18.31
N ARG A 75 -7.42 -5.88 18.35
CA ARG A 75 -6.86 -6.79 19.38
C ARG A 75 -6.74 -6.15 20.76
N SER A 76 -6.66 -4.82 20.83
CA SER A 76 -6.47 -4.09 22.10
C SER A 76 -7.77 -3.64 22.77
N GLY A 77 -8.92 -3.93 22.16
CA GLY A 77 -10.22 -3.37 22.54
C GLY A 77 -10.38 -1.88 22.25
N ARG A 78 -9.32 -1.19 21.75
CA ARG A 78 -9.44 0.22 21.34
C ARG A 78 -10.17 0.32 20.00
N PRO A 79 -11.07 1.30 19.84
CA PRO A 79 -11.80 1.47 18.58
C PRO A 79 -10.84 1.78 17.42
N PRO A 80 -11.09 1.21 16.22
CA PRO A 80 -10.41 1.60 15.00
C PRO A 80 -10.45 3.10 14.74
N ARG A 81 -9.41 3.63 14.07
CA ARG A 81 -9.39 5.01 13.58
C ARG A 81 -9.30 5.03 12.07
N PHE A 82 -10.17 5.82 11.44
CA PHE A 82 -10.20 6.00 9.99
C PHE A 82 -9.84 7.43 9.62
N TYR A 83 -8.94 7.58 8.67
CA TYR A 83 -8.47 8.87 8.16
C TYR A 83 -8.88 9.01 6.70
N LYS A 84 -9.55 10.12 6.40
CA LYS A 84 -10.09 10.45 5.08
C LYS A 84 -9.43 11.75 4.61
N PRO A 85 -8.23 11.69 4.05
CA PRO A 85 -7.56 12.90 3.60
C PRO A 85 -8.29 13.48 2.38
N GLU A 86 -8.26 14.81 2.21
CA GLU A 86 -8.80 15.47 1.01
C GLU A 86 -8.05 15.04 -0.27
N ARG A 87 -6.77 14.68 -0.12
CA ARG A 87 -5.91 14.15 -1.18
C ARG A 87 -5.16 12.93 -0.68
N GLY A 88 -5.10 11.88 -1.51
CA GLY A 88 -4.40 10.63 -1.20
C GLY A 88 -5.33 9.49 -0.82
N TYR A 89 -4.76 8.44 -0.22
CA TYR A 89 -5.49 7.22 0.10
C TYR A 89 -6.08 7.25 1.51
N HIS A 90 -7.24 6.63 1.67
CA HIS A 90 -7.82 6.37 2.98
C HIS A 90 -6.88 5.51 3.83
N ARG A 91 -6.83 5.76 5.13
CA ARG A 91 -6.00 5.00 6.08
C ARG A 91 -6.84 4.51 7.24
N ALA A 92 -6.58 3.27 7.65
CA ALA A 92 -7.14 2.65 8.85
C ALA A 92 -6.02 2.33 9.84
N GLU A 93 -6.25 2.63 11.11
CA GLU A 93 -5.45 2.16 12.24
C GLU A 93 -6.31 1.22 13.08
N ILE A 94 -5.92 -0.06 13.10
CA ILE A 94 -6.55 -1.11 13.91
C ILE A 94 -5.45 -1.71 14.76
N SER A 95 -5.58 -1.63 16.09
CA SER A 95 -4.51 -2.08 16.97
C SER A 95 -4.29 -3.59 16.81
N GLY A 96 -3.04 -3.98 16.54
CA GLY A 96 -2.63 -5.37 16.38
C GLY A 96 -2.97 -6.01 15.03
N ARG A 97 -3.52 -5.26 14.06
CA ARG A 97 -3.88 -5.77 12.73
C ARG A 97 -3.45 -4.78 11.63
N VAL A 98 -3.01 -5.29 10.49
CA VAL A 98 -2.62 -4.47 9.32
C VAL A 98 -3.76 -4.45 8.32
N VAL A 99 -4.07 -3.30 7.73
CA VAL A 99 -5.05 -3.19 6.64
C VAL A 99 -4.34 -2.81 5.35
N ILE A 100 -4.56 -3.58 4.28
CA ILE A 100 -4.01 -3.32 2.95
C ILE A 100 -5.15 -3.24 1.94
N ASP A 101 -5.36 -2.05 1.38
CA ASP A 101 -6.39 -1.77 0.37
C ASP A 101 -5.88 -2.07 -1.04
N GLY A 102 -6.55 -2.96 -1.78
CA GLY A 102 -6.09 -3.52 -3.06
C GLY A 102 -5.67 -2.47 -4.10
N PRO A 103 -6.55 -1.56 -4.55
CA PRO A 103 -6.19 -0.52 -5.51
C PRO A 103 -5.02 0.36 -5.09
N ALA A 104 -4.95 0.74 -3.81
CA ALA A 104 -3.83 1.54 -3.29
C ALA A 104 -2.52 0.73 -3.27
N ALA A 105 -2.61 -0.56 -2.91
CA ALA A 105 -1.48 -1.47 -2.88
C ALA A 105 -0.89 -1.72 -4.27
N LEU A 106 -1.75 -1.97 -5.26
CA LEU A 106 -1.35 -2.16 -6.66
C LEU A 106 -0.66 -0.92 -7.23
N ARG A 107 -1.25 0.27 -7.03
CA ARG A 107 -0.61 1.54 -7.44
C ARG A 107 0.74 1.74 -6.76
N GLY A 108 0.81 1.45 -5.46
CA GLY A 108 2.05 1.53 -4.69
C GLY A 108 3.12 0.55 -5.17
N ALA A 109 2.73 -0.54 -5.85
CA ALA A 109 3.60 -1.54 -6.44
C ALA A 109 3.82 -1.35 -7.96
N PHE A 110 3.45 -0.18 -8.50
CA PHE A 110 3.63 0.20 -9.92
C PHE A 110 2.84 -0.64 -10.92
N PHE A 111 1.79 -1.33 -10.49
CA PHE A 111 0.82 -1.88 -11.44
C PHE A 111 0.03 -0.73 -12.08
N SER A 112 -0.37 -0.92 -13.33
CA SER A 112 -1.20 0.02 -14.08
C SER A 112 -2.28 -0.73 -14.84
N PHE A 113 -3.51 -0.21 -14.76
CA PHE A 113 -4.71 -0.77 -15.39
C PHE A 113 -5.54 0.40 -15.94
N GLU A 114 -6.47 0.11 -16.86
CA GLU A 114 -7.41 1.10 -17.42
C GLU A 114 -8.24 1.76 -16.32
N ASP A 115 -8.85 0.94 -15.46
CA ASP A 115 -9.41 1.35 -14.20
C ASP A 115 -9.12 0.31 -13.11
N TYR A 116 -9.39 0.68 -11.85
CA TYR A 116 -9.14 -0.16 -10.68
C TYR A 116 -10.43 -0.76 -10.12
N LYS A 117 -11.44 -1.03 -10.95
CA LYS A 117 -12.57 -1.86 -10.52
C LYS A 117 -12.08 -3.30 -10.35
N LEU A 118 -12.68 -4.04 -9.41
CA LEU A 118 -12.28 -5.41 -9.10
C LEU A 118 -12.34 -6.29 -10.37
N GLU A 119 -13.41 -6.17 -11.15
CA GLU A 119 -13.62 -6.89 -12.41
C GLU A 119 -12.50 -6.64 -13.43
N THR A 120 -12.16 -5.37 -13.68
CA THR A 120 -11.13 -4.99 -14.66
C THR A 120 -9.79 -5.60 -14.27
N VAL A 121 -9.44 -5.52 -12.98
CA VAL A 121 -8.16 -6.03 -12.49
C VAL A 121 -8.15 -7.56 -12.38
N SER A 122 -9.25 -8.20 -11.99
CA SER A 122 -9.36 -9.67 -11.97
C SER A 122 -9.27 -10.24 -13.38
N GLN A 123 -9.92 -9.62 -14.36
CA GLN A 123 -9.82 -10.05 -15.76
C GLN A 123 -8.37 -9.89 -16.27
N ALA A 124 -7.75 -8.73 -16.03
CA ALA A 124 -6.39 -8.45 -16.49
C ALA A 124 -5.34 -9.37 -15.84
N LEU A 125 -5.47 -9.64 -14.54
CA LEU A 125 -4.50 -10.45 -13.82
C LEU A 125 -4.82 -11.94 -13.87
N LEU A 126 -6.05 -12.36 -13.63
CA LEU A 126 -6.40 -13.77 -13.43
C LEU A 126 -6.94 -14.43 -14.72
N GLY A 127 -7.32 -13.65 -15.72
CA GLY A 127 -8.04 -14.16 -16.90
C GLY A 127 -9.47 -14.59 -16.58
N THR A 128 -9.93 -14.35 -15.34
CA THR A 128 -11.28 -14.62 -14.87
C THR A 128 -12.03 -13.28 -14.78
N GLY A 129 -13.08 -13.18 -15.59
CA GLY A 129 -13.98 -12.04 -15.59
C GLY A 129 -15.19 -12.41 -16.41
N LYS A 130 -16.38 -12.02 -15.94
CA LYS A 130 -17.58 -12.24 -16.73
C LYS A 130 -17.53 -11.28 -17.92
N ILE A 131 -17.66 -11.81 -19.14
CA ILE A 131 -18.06 -11.00 -20.30
C ILE A 131 -19.52 -10.60 -20.07
N ILE A 132 -19.78 -9.60 -19.21
CA ILE A 132 -21.14 -9.09 -19.00
C ILE A 132 -21.21 -7.62 -19.38
N GLN A 133 -22.30 -7.34 -20.10
CA GLN A 133 -22.63 -6.10 -20.77
C GLN A 133 -22.71 -4.92 -19.78
N PRO A 134 -22.24 -3.73 -20.15
CA PRO A 134 -22.21 -2.53 -19.31
C PRO A 134 -23.56 -2.03 -18.77
N ASP A 135 -24.69 -2.59 -19.22
CA ASP A 135 -26.02 -1.95 -19.13
C ASP A 135 -26.95 -2.50 -18.01
N GLN A 136 -26.48 -3.39 -17.13
CA GLN A 136 -27.29 -3.81 -15.98
C GLN A 136 -27.01 -2.95 -14.75
N ASP A 137 -28.06 -2.37 -14.17
CA ASP A 137 -28.02 -1.70 -12.88
C ASP A 137 -27.62 -2.72 -11.78
N LYS A 138 -26.34 -2.71 -11.41
CA LYS A 138 -25.77 -3.61 -10.39
C LYS A 138 -26.51 -3.53 -9.06
N VAL A 139 -27.00 -2.34 -8.68
CA VAL A 139 -27.71 -2.16 -7.42
C VAL A 139 -29.09 -2.82 -7.48
N ALA A 140 -29.79 -2.68 -8.62
CA ALA A 140 -31.06 -3.36 -8.84
C ALA A 140 -30.90 -4.89 -8.78
N GLU A 141 -29.84 -5.44 -9.37
CA GLU A 141 -29.57 -6.88 -9.35
C GLU A 141 -29.21 -7.38 -7.95
N ILE A 142 -28.36 -6.66 -7.20
CA ILE A 142 -28.06 -7.01 -5.79
C ILE A 142 -29.34 -7.00 -4.95
N ASN A 143 -30.21 -6.02 -5.14
CA ASN A 143 -31.50 -5.94 -4.44
C ASN A 143 -32.47 -7.05 -4.87
N ARG A 144 -32.43 -7.49 -6.13
CA ARG A 144 -33.21 -8.62 -6.62
C ARG A 144 -32.71 -9.92 -5.98
N LEU A 145 -31.41 -10.21 -6.04
CA LEU A 145 -30.80 -11.38 -5.40
C LEU A 145 -31.07 -11.40 -3.90
N PHE A 146 -30.97 -10.28 -3.20
CA PHE A 146 -31.27 -10.24 -1.76
C PHE A 146 -32.73 -10.64 -1.43
N ARG A 147 -33.68 -10.31 -2.31
CA ARG A 147 -35.11 -10.61 -2.13
C ARG A 147 -35.47 -12.03 -2.59
N GLU A 148 -34.88 -12.47 -3.70
CA GLU A 148 -35.30 -13.67 -4.44
C GLU A 148 -34.33 -14.84 -4.33
N ASP A 149 -33.01 -14.59 -4.26
CA ASP A 149 -31.96 -15.62 -4.27
C ASP A 149 -30.76 -15.24 -3.38
N LYS A 150 -30.97 -15.37 -2.07
CA LYS A 150 -29.94 -15.13 -1.04
C LYS A 150 -28.71 -16.02 -1.18
N PRO A 151 -28.81 -17.34 -1.47
CA PRO A 151 -27.65 -18.15 -1.80
C PRO A 151 -26.88 -17.62 -3.03
N GLY A 152 -27.58 -17.18 -4.07
CA GLY A 152 -26.95 -16.52 -5.22
C GLY A 152 -26.17 -15.25 -4.86
N LEU A 153 -26.75 -14.40 -4.00
CA LEU A 153 -26.05 -13.22 -3.47
C LEU A 153 -24.83 -13.61 -2.61
N ALA A 154 -24.93 -14.67 -1.80
CA ALA A 154 -23.84 -15.14 -0.97
C ALA A 154 -22.66 -15.63 -1.82
N ARG A 155 -22.92 -16.40 -2.88
CA ARG A 155 -21.91 -16.83 -3.85
C ARG A 155 -21.24 -15.65 -4.53
N TYR A 156 -22.02 -14.64 -4.95
CA TYR A 156 -21.47 -13.41 -5.53
C TYR A 156 -20.54 -12.68 -4.55
N ASN A 157 -20.97 -12.50 -3.29
CA ASN A 157 -20.17 -11.84 -2.26
C ASN A 157 -18.88 -12.61 -1.93
N LEU A 158 -18.97 -13.94 -1.86
CA LEU A 158 -17.81 -14.79 -1.60
C LEU A 158 -16.83 -14.76 -2.77
N GLU A 159 -17.31 -14.75 -4.01
CA GLU A 159 -16.46 -14.66 -5.20
C GLU A 159 -15.64 -13.37 -5.19
N ASP A 160 -16.24 -12.22 -4.86
CA ASP A 160 -15.51 -10.94 -4.74
C ASP A 160 -14.36 -11.05 -3.71
N ALA A 161 -14.58 -11.68 -2.56
CA ALA A 161 -13.54 -11.89 -1.55
C ALA A 161 -12.44 -12.86 -2.01
N VAL A 162 -12.81 -13.92 -2.74
CA VAL A 162 -11.88 -14.88 -3.33
C VAL A 162 -11.02 -14.22 -4.40
N LEU A 163 -11.61 -13.42 -5.29
CA LEU A 163 -10.89 -12.69 -6.34
C LEU A 163 -9.83 -11.76 -5.75
N VAL A 164 -10.14 -11.02 -4.67
CA VAL A 164 -9.15 -10.19 -3.98
C VAL A 164 -8.00 -11.05 -3.46
N THR A 165 -8.30 -12.17 -2.81
CA THR A 165 -7.28 -13.09 -2.28
C THR A 165 -6.37 -13.59 -3.40
N GLN A 166 -6.94 -14.00 -4.54
CA GLN A 166 -6.20 -14.48 -5.70
C GLN A 166 -5.35 -13.38 -6.35
N ILE A 167 -5.86 -12.14 -6.44
CA ILE A 167 -5.08 -10.99 -6.91
C ILE A 167 -3.85 -10.77 -6.02
N PHE A 168 -4.02 -10.76 -4.70
CA PHE A 168 -2.92 -10.56 -3.76
C PHE A 168 -1.87 -11.68 -3.83
N GLN A 169 -2.32 -12.92 -4.00
CA GLN A 169 -1.43 -14.08 -4.20
C GLN A 169 -0.66 -13.97 -5.52
N LYS A 170 -1.35 -13.71 -6.64
CA LYS A 170 -0.72 -13.63 -7.97
C LYS A 170 0.30 -12.49 -8.09
N THR A 171 0.04 -11.39 -7.41
CA THR A 171 0.89 -10.19 -7.45
C THR A 171 2.01 -10.21 -6.41
N GLY A 172 1.97 -11.10 -5.42
CA GLY A 172 2.94 -11.14 -4.33
C GLY A 172 2.93 -9.87 -3.47
N LEU A 173 1.81 -9.14 -3.41
CA LEU A 173 1.74 -7.82 -2.78
C LEU A 173 2.10 -7.85 -1.30
N ILE A 174 1.66 -8.88 -0.56
CA ILE A 174 1.97 -9.01 0.87
C ILE A 174 3.47 -9.13 1.08
N ASP A 175 4.12 -10.04 0.34
CA ASP A 175 5.57 -10.25 0.45
C ASP A 175 6.36 -9.00 0.05
N LEU A 176 5.92 -8.33 -1.02
CA LEU A 176 6.50 -7.05 -1.44
C LEU A 176 6.41 -6.00 -0.32
N TYR A 177 5.26 -5.88 0.32
CA TYR A 177 5.03 -4.90 1.39
C TYR A 177 5.84 -5.23 2.65
N VAL A 178 5.94 -6.52 3.01
CA VAL A 178 6.82 -7.00 4.09
C VAL A 178 8.27 -6.62 3.80
N ARG A 179 8.78 -6.89 2.60
CA ARG A 179 10.15 -6.54 2.21
C ARG A 179 10.39 -5.03 2.23
N ARG A 180 9.47 -4.24 1.70
CA ARG A 180 9.56 -2.77 1.72
C ARG A 180 9.54 -2.22 3.14
N SER A 181 8.72 -2.77 4.02
CA SER A 181 8.71 -2.41 5.44
C SER A 181 10.05 -2.72 6.11
N GLN A 182 10.61 -3.92 5.91
CA GLN A 182 11.92 -4.30 6.46
C GLN A 182 13.07 -3.40 5.99
N ILE A 183 13.01 -2.92 4.73
CA ILE A 183 14.05 -2.05 4.17
C ILE A 183 13.88 -0.59 4.62
N SER A 184 12.66 -0.08 4.62
CA SER A 184 12.37 1.33 4.95
C SER A 184 12.24 1.61 6.44
N GLY A 185 11.99 0.57 7.25
CA GLY A 185 11.67 0.70 8.67
C GLY A 185 10.26 1.20 8.97
N LEU A 186 9.44 1.42 7.94
CA LEU A 186 8.06 1.87 8.08
C LEU A 186 7.11 0.70 8.31
N LEU A 187 5.93 0.99 8.86
CA LEU A 187 4.86 0.00 8.99
C LEU A 187 4.40 -0.50 7.60
N LEU A 188 3.94 -1.75 7.52
CA LEU A 188 3.52 -2.40 6.26
C LEU A 188 2.49 -1.56 5.49
N ASN A 189 1.50 -1.00 6.16
CA ASN A 189 0.46 -0.17 5.56
C ASN A 189 0.85 1.31 5.39
N GLN A 190 2.12 1.66 5.61
CA GLN A 190 2.66 3.03 5.47
C GLN A 190 3.91 3.08 4.57
N VAL A 191 4.22 2.00 3.86
CA VAL A 191 5.31 1.99 2.88
C VAL A 191 5.05 3.05 1.79
N GLY A 192 6.11 3.72 1.34
CA GLY A 192 6.03 4.79 0.34
C GLY A 192 6.19 6.22 0.87
N LEU A 193 6.27 6.40 2.20
CA LEU A 193 6.59 7.70 2.81
C LEU A 193 8.11 7.93 2.80
N SER A 194 8.65 8.43 1.68
CA SER A 194 10.11 8.52 1.45
C SER A 194 10.86 9.33 2.52
N VAL A 195 10.30 10.46 2.99
CA VAL A 195 10.93 11.28 4.04
C VAL A 195 11.03 10.52 5.36
N ALA A 196 9.93 9.88 5.78
CA ALA A 196 9.91 9.09 7.01
C ALA A 196 10.86 7.87 6.94
N ALA A 197 10.96 7.23 5.77
CA ALA A 197 11.92 6.14 5.54
C ALA A 197 13.37 6.63 5.64
N PHE A 198 13.66 7.82 5.09
CA PHE A 198 14.96 8.45 5.21
C PHE A 198 15.29 8.76 6.68
N ASP A 199 14.38 9.39 7.41
CA ASP A 199 14.57 9.74 8.83
C ASP A 199 14.82 8.49 9.68
N TYR A 200 14.02 7.44 9.49
CA TYR A 200 14.18 6.17 10.19
C TYR A 200 15.59 5.60 10.02
N TYR A 201 16.10 5.65 8.78
CA TYR A 201 17.45 5.17 8.48
C TYR A 201 18.54 6.10 9.04
N TYR A 202 18.38 7.40 8.83
CA TYR A 202 19.44 8.39 8.93
C TYR A 202 19.67 8.85 10.37
N LEU A 203 18.60 9.17 11.11
CA LEU A 203 18.69 9.79 12.43
C LEU A 203 19.51 8.98 13.44
N PRO A 204 19.33 7.65 13.59
CA PRO A 204 20.13 6.88 14.55
C PRO A 204 21.64 6.90 14.24
N ARG A 205 22.02 6.99 12.96
CA ARG A 205 23.42 7.04 12.51
C ARG A 205 24.00 8.43 12.71
N LEU A 206 23.22 9.47 12.41
CA LEU A 206 23.58 10.86 12.68
C LEU A 206 23.85 11.07 14.18
N HIS A 207 22.99 10.53 15.05
CA HIS A 207 23.16 10.61 16.50
C HIS A 207 24.44 9.93 16.99
N ARG A 208 24.82 8.77 16.43
CA ARG A 208 26.09 8.09 16.77
C ARG A 208 27.33 8.87 16.35
N LYS A 209 27.20 9.77 15.36
CA LYS A 209 28.23 10.72 14.95
C LYS A 209 28.25 11.99 15.81
N GLY A 210 27.37 12.12 16.81
CA GLY A 210 27.33 13.26 17.73
C GLY A 210 26.49 14.44 17.23
N TYR A 211 25.68 14.25 16.19
CA TYR A 211 24.84 15.29 15.60
C TYR A 211 23.35 15.04 15.83
N VAL A 212 22.56 16.11 15.81
CA VAL A 212 21.09 16.07 15.80
C VAL A 212 20.57 16.70 14.51
N ALA A 213 19.43 16.23 14.02
CA ALA A 213 18.80 16.82 12.85
C ALA A 213 18.18 18.19 13.17
N ILE A 214 18.14 19.05 12.16
CA ILE A 214 17.44 20.34 12.20
C ILE A 214 15.94 20.15 11.98
N ASN A 215 15.12 21.07 12.49
CA ASN A 215 13.69 21.04 12.15
C ASN A 215 13.47 21.56 10.73
N THR A 216 12.48 21.00 10.05
CA THR A 216 12.10 21.46 8.70
C THR A 216 11.74 22.95 8.66
N ALA A 217 11.16 23.48 9.75
CA ALA A 217 10.79 24.89 9.87
C ALA A 217 12.00 25.83 9.89
N ASP A 218 13.18 25.32 10.25
CA ASP A 218 14.42 26.10 10.37
C ASP A 218 15.21 26.09 9.04
N VAL A 219 14.80 25.28 8.06
CA VAL A 219 15.44 25.21 6.74
C VAL A 219 14.99 26.38 5.88
N GLN A 220 15.92 27.25 5.52
CA GLN A 220 15.63 28.30 4.53
C GLN A 220 15.52 27.69 3.13
N PRO A 221 14.45 27.99 2.37
CA PRO A 221 14.31 27.49 1.00
C PRO A 221 15.45 28.02 0.12
N GLN A 222 16.30 27.13 -0.37
CA GLN A 222 17.33 27.48 -1.36
C GLN A 222 16.79 27.22 -2.75
N GLY A 223 16.04 28.18 -3.30
CA GLY A 223 15.61 28.20 -4.71
C GLY A 223 15.02 26.90 -5.26
N HIS A 224 15.04 26.77 -6.58
CA HIS A 224 14.73 25.51 -7.26
C HIS A 224 16.04 24.91 -7.77
N ALA A 225 16.29 23.64 -7.44
CA ALA A 225 17.38 22.88 -8.06
C ALA A 225 17.03 22.56 -9.52
N ALA A 226 18.02 22.62 -10.41
CA ALA A 226 17.87 22.19 -11.79
C ALA A 226 17.51 20.70 -11.88
N GLY A 227 16.64 20.35 -12.84
CA GLY A 227 16.23 18.97 -13.10
C GLY A 227 17.21 18.20 -13.98
N GLY A 228 16.79 17.03 -14.45
CA GLY A 228 17.56 16.27 -15.43
C GLY A 228 17.63 17.01 -16.77
N TYR A 229 18.79 16.94 -17.42
CA TYR A 229 18.97 17.46 -18.77
C TYR A 229 18.28 16.55 -19.80
N VAL A 230 17.50 17.15 -20.70
CA VAL A 230 16.86 16.46 -21.82
C VAL A 230 17.48 16.99 -23.11
N MET A 231 18.11 16.10 -23.87
CA MET A 231 18.65 16.44 -25.19
C MET A 231 17.52 16.69 -26.17
N GLU A 232 17.68 17.72 -27.01
CA GLU A 232 16.77 17.96 -28.13
C GLU A 232 16.86 16.79 -29.13
N PRO A 233 15.75 16.09 -29.41
CA PRO A 233 15.78 14.94 -30.31
C PRO A 233 15.98 15.40 -31.76
N ALA A 234 16.80 14.67 -32.51
CA ALA A 234 16.84 14.80 -33.97
C ALA A 234 15.64 14.02 -34.55
N PRO A 235 14.65 14.67 -35.17
CA PRO A 235 13.49 13.99 -35.73
C PRO A 235 13.86 13.26 -37.03
N GLY A 236 13.40 12.02 -37.18
CA GLY A 236 13.66 11.22 -38.36
C GLY A 236 13.15 9.79 -38.22
N ILE A 237 13.26 9.04 -39.30
CA ILE A 237 13.09 7.58 -39.31
C ILE A 237 14.50 7.01 -39.36
N TYR A 238 14.83 6.18 -38.38
CA TYR A 238 16.15 5.59 -38.20
C TYR A 238 16.04 4.07 -38.26
N ASP A 239 17.03 3.41 -38.84
CA ASP A 239 17.09 1.94 -38.90
C ASP A 239 17.67 1.36 -37.60
N ASP A 240 18.92 1.69 -37.27
CA ASP A 240 19.64 1.16 -36.10
C ASP A 240 19.75 2.20 -34.98
N VAL A 241 19.02 1.98 -33.88
CA VAL A 241 19.03 2.86 -32.70
C VAL A 241 19.53 2.09 -31.47
N VAL A 242 20.58 2.59 -30.84
CA VAL A 242 21.11 2.05 -29.57
C VAL A 242 20.70 2.94 -28.41
N VAL A 243 20.10 2.34 -27.39
CA VAL A 243 19.73 3.03 -26.13
C VAL A 243 20.70 2.63 -25.04
N LEU A 244 21.45 3.61 -24.53
CA LEU A 244 22.36 3.45 -23.39
C LEU A 244 21.75 4.15 -22.17
N ASP A 245 21.61 3.42 -21.07
CA ASP A 245 21.04 3.93 -19.82
C ASP A 245 21.99 3.65 -18.64
N PHE A 246 22.15 4.65 -17.78
CA PHE A 246 22.93 4.53 -16.56
C PHE A 246 22.18 3.71 -15.52
N LYS A 247 22.84 2.67 -14.98
CA LYS A 247 22.28 1.87 -13.88
C LYS A 247 22.18 2.72 -12.60
N SER A 248 20.97 3.21 -12.29
CA SER A 248 20.70 3.99 -11.07
C SER A 248 21.50 5.30 -11.02
N LEU A 249 21.35 6.15 -12.03
CA LEU A 249 22.12 7.40 -12.18
C LEU A 249 22.29 8.20 -10.88
N TYR A 250 21.20 8.68 -10.26
CA TYR A 250 21.32 9.51 -9.06
C TYR A 250 21.94 8.80 -7.85
N PRO A 251 21.56 7.55 -7.52
CA PRO A 251 22.29 6.75 -6.55
C PRO A 251 23.81 6.66 -6.82
N SER A 252 24.20 6.46 -8.08
CA SER A 252 25.62 6.42 -8.45
C SER A 252 26.34 7.76 -8.30
N ILE A 253 25.66 8.89 -8.56
CA ILE A 253 26.18 10.24 -8.32
C ILE A 253 26.37 10.47 -6.81
N ILE A 254 25.39 10.09 -5.99
CA ILE A 254 25.49 10.19 -4.53
C ILE A 254 26.71 9.42 -4.00
N GLN A 255 26.94 8.21 -4.51
CA GLN A 255 28.09 7.38 -4.13
C GLN A 255 29.43 7.95 -4.61
N SER A 256 29.45 8.51 -5.82
CA SER A 256 30.67 9.04 -6.45
C SER A 256 31.16 10.29 -5.74
N PHE A 257 30.23 11.20 -5.42
CA PHE A 257 30.55 12.51 -4.83
C PHE A 257 30.24 12.60 -3.33
N LYS A 258 29.92 11.47 -2.68
CA LYS A 258 29.58 11.38 -1.26
C LYS A 258 28.52 12.39 -0.80
N ILE A 259 27.49 12.58 -1.62
CA ILE A 259 26.40 13.52 -1.37
C ILE A 259 25.60 13.06 -0.15
N ASP A 260 25.69 13.80 0.94
CA ASP A 260 25.11 13.41 2.22
C ASP A 260 25.03 14.65 3.15
N PRO A 261 23.98 14.79 3.99
CA PRO A 261 23.86 15.95 4.88
C PRO A 261 25.03 16.15 5.84
N LEU A 262 25.58 15.07 6.42
CA LEU A 262 26.75 15.13 7.31
C LEU A 262 28.01 15.48 6.50
N SER A 263 28.16 14.85 5.33
CA SER A 263 29.25 15.13 4.40
C SER A 263 29.30 16.59 3.96
N ARG A 264 28.13 17.18 3.67
CA ARG A 264 28.01 18.60 3.32
C ARG A 264 28.41 19.51 4.48
N LEU A 265 28.07 19.13 5.71
CA LEU A 265 28.44 19.85 6.93
C LEU A 265 29.94 19.75 7.24
N ARG A 266 30.58 18.64 6.84
CA ARG A 266 32.00 18.33 7.10
C ARG A 266 32.88 18.47 5.87
N SER A 267 32.44 19.29 4.91
CA SER A 267 33.07 19.46 3.61
C SER A 267 34.54 19.90 3.64
N GLU A 268 35.03 20.38 4.79
CA GLU A 268 36.43 20.72 5.05
C GLU A 268 37.35 19.51 5.25
N ILE A 269 36.80 18.32 5.47
CA ILE A 269 37.55 17.07 5.70
C ILE A 269 37.56 16.23 4.44
N ASP A 270 38.76 15.91 3.94
CA ASP A 270 38.96 15.02 2.78
C ASP A 270 38.03 15.39 1.62
N THR A 271 38.13 16.65 1.17
CA THR A 271 37.09 17.24 0.31
C THR A 271 37.01 16.57 -1.06
N ILE A 272 35.77 16.27 -1.47
CA ILE A 272 35.40 16.00 -2.85
C ILE A 272 34.45 17.09 -3.37
N GLU A 273 34.62 17.48 -4.63
CA GLU A 273 33.83 18.53 -5.29
C GLU A 273 33.02 17.94 -6.44
N THR A 274 31.79 18.44 -6.60
CA THR A 274 30.96 18.12 -7.75
C THR A 274 31.44 18.90 -8.99
N PRO A 275 31.24 18.35 -10.21
CA PRO A 275 31.77 18.92 -11.44
C PRO A 275 30.89 20.03 -12.05
N ASP A 276 29.79 20.39 -11.39
CA ASP A 276 28.89 21.47 -11.80
C ASP A 276 29.47 22.84 -11.45
N ASP A 277 28.93 23.89 -12.08
CA ASP A 277 29.40 25.27 -11.93
C ASP A 277 29.38 25.78 -10.48
N GLU A 278 28.54 25.18 -9.63
CA GLU A 278 28.41 25.54 -8.21
C GLU A 278 29.47 24.87 -7.31
N HIS A 279 30.20 23.87 -7.82
CA HIS A 279 31.30 23.17 -7.13
C HIS A 279 30.99 22.80 -5.68
N TYR A 280 29.86 22.12 -5.45
CA TYR A 280 29.48 21.71 -4.11
C TYR A 280 30.54 20.82 -3.46
N ARG A 281 30.92 21.18 -2.23
CA ARG A 281 31.94 20.49 -1.43
C ARG A 281 31.29 19.51 -0.45
N PHE A 282 31.86 18.31 -0.39
CA PHE A 282 31.44 17.19 0.45
C PHE A 282 32.67 16.54 1.11
N SER A 283 32.49 15.86 2.23
CA SER A 283 33.54 15.02 2.83
C SER A 283 33.58 13.65 2.19
N ALA A 284 34.76 13.24 1.72
CA ALA A 284 34.96 11.89 1.19
C ALA A 284 34.96 10.81 2.29
N SER A 285 35.23 11.18 3.56
CA SER A 285 35.37 10.26 4.68
C SER A 285 34.25 10.35 5.73
N GLU A 286 33.56 11.48 5.86
CA GLU A 286 32.49 11.68 6.85
C GLU A 286 31.10 11.68 6.19
N HIS A 287 30.53 10.50 5.97
CA HIS A 287 29.22 10.35 5.30
C HIS A 287 28.41 9.16 5.82
N ILE A 288 27.09 9.16 5.61
CA ILE A 288 26.18 8.08 6.06
C ILE A 288 25.42 7.45 4.88
N LEU A 289 24.92 8.28 3.97
CA LEU A 289 24.03 7.87 2.88
C LEU A 289 24.70 6.98 1.82
N PRO A 290 25.95 7.22 1.37
CA PRO A 290 26.60 6.39 0.34
C PRO A 290 26.63 4.90 0.69
N GLU A 291 27.00 4.56 1.92
CA GLU A 291 27.03 3.17 2.41
C GLU A 291 25.64 2.52 2.42
N PHE A 292 24.58 3.31 2.68
CA PHE A 292 23.23 2.79 2.60
C PHE A 292 22.86 2.42 1.18
N ILE A 293 23.22 3.28 0.23
CA ILE A 293 22.91 3.12 -1.17
C ILE A 293 23.62 1.87 -1.71
N ASP A 294 24.85 1.60 -1.30
CA ASP A 294 25.54 0.33 -1.63
C ASP A 294 24.69 -0.89 -1.25
N ARG A 295 24.19 -0.89 -0.01
CA ARG A 295 23.31 -1.97 0.48
C ARG A 295 22.01 -2.04 -0.33
N LEU A 296 21.36 -0.92 -0.62
CA LEU A 296 20.12 -0.88 -1.41
C LEU A 296 20.35 -1.36 -2.85
N MET A 297 21.49 -1.02 -3.46
CA MET A 297 21.85 -1.47 -4.80
C MET A 297 22.16 -2.97 -4.86
N ALA A 298 22.77 -3.52 -3.81
CA ALA A 298 22.96 -4.96 -3.66
C ALA A 298 21.61 -5.69 -3.54
N LEU A 299 20.71 -5.21 -2.66
CA LEU A 299 19.35 -5.76 -2.52
C LEU A 299 18.56 -5.67 -3.83
N ARG A 300 18.65 -4.54 -4.55
CA ARG A 300 18.02 -4.37 -5.87
C ARG A 300 18.57 -5.36 -6.89
N SER A 301 19.88 -5.60 -6.88
CA SER A 301 20.51 -6.54 -7.82
C SER A 301 20.12 -7.99 -7.54
N ALA A 302 19.92 -8.36 -6.27
CA ALA A 302 19.43 -9.69 -5.89
C ALA A 302 17.93 -9.91 -6.19
N ALA A 303 17.16 -8.83 -6.35
CA ALA A 303 15.73 -8.88 -6.66
C ALA A 303 15.42 -8.81 -8.17
N LYS A 304 16.42 -8.52 -9.01
CA LYS A 304 16.32 -8.58 -10.47
C LYS A 304 16.55 -10.01 -10.95
#